data_AF-A0A958FT50-F1
#
_entry.id   AF-A0A958FT50-F1
#
_cell.length_a   1.000
_cell.length_b   1.000
_cell.length_c   1.000
_cell.angle_alpha   90.00
_cell.angle_beta   90.00
_cell.angle_gamma   90.00
#
_symmetry.space_group_name_H-M   'P 1'
#
loop_
_entity.id
_entity.type
_entity.pdbx_description
1 polymer ?
#
loop_
_entity_poly.entity_id
_entity_poly.type
_entity_poly.pdbx_seq_one_letter_code
_entity_poly.pdbx_strand_id
1 'polypeptide(L)'
;LKQRIDANKGLHARPDYSDCVHCHNDHHGRDFEMVFWKEGQDNFDHDLTGYRLEEKHAELKCRDCHKPANIADPQPLLNQDKNLERTFLGLQQACLTCHVDEHRGQLAEDCLKCHTYSGWKPANRFDHDKAKFRLTGLHQDVKCVDCHKEERDNRTADDPTFARFTGIAFQNCTNCHEDVHRGQFGQNCQKCHSTAGWKKLLANADFNHNLTRYPLRGKHAAVACESCHKPGIPRRGLAFAKCTDCHTDFHLGQFAARPGGIACENCHTVKGFSPANFTFDDHAKTDYPLEGAHLAIPCIACHAGTPNGRGSSRSMLRINRFTFVSTKCIDCHKDPHFGETKRFVDINGCESCHRVDSWRSIEFDHSQTDFALLGKHNST
;
A
#
# COMPACT_ATOMS: atom_id res chain seq x y z
N LEU A 1 43.65 40.33 -28.95
CA LEU A 1 44.69 40.05 -27.92
C LEU A 1 44.90 41.23 -26.97
N LYS A 2 45.29 42.41 -27.47
CA LYS A 2 45.50 43.64 -26.67
C LYS A 2 44.40 43.91 -25.64
N GLN A 3 43.13 43.89 -26.05
CA GLN A 3 41.99 44.07 -25.14
C GLN A 3 41.95 43.06 -23.97
N ARG A 4 42.37 41.82 -24.18
CA ARG A 4 42.43 40.79 -23.12
C ARG A 4 43.58 41.04 -22.16
N ILE A 5 44.73 41.46 -22.69
CA ILE A 5 45.90 41.86 -21.88
C ILE A 5 45.55 43.07 -21.03
N ASP A 6 45.00 44.12 -21.65
CA ASP A 6 44.57 45.35 -20.97
C ASP A 6 43.49 45.06 -19.91
N ALA A 7 42.66 44.03 -20.11
CA ALA A 7 41.66 43.57 -19.14
C ALA A 7 42.17 42.56 -18.10
N ASN A 8 43.47 42.26 -18.08
CA ASN A 8 44.11 41.26 -17.24
C ASN A 8 43.50 39.84 -17.36
N LYS A 9 43.16 39.40 -18.58
CA LYS A 9 42.48 38.13 -18.87
C LYS A 9 43.30 37.19 -19.76
N GLY A 10 43.43 35.94 -19.33
CA GLY A 10 44.08 34.88 -20.10
C GLY A 10 45.60 34.85 -19.95
N LEU A 11 46.23 33.88 -20.62
CA LEU A 11 47.66 33.58 -20.45
C LEU A 11 48.56 34.80 -20.69
N HIS A 12 48.36 35.51 -21.81
CA HIS A 12 49.19 36.65 -22.23
C HIS A 12 49.09 37.89 -21.31
N ALA A 13 48.16 37.90 -20.35
CA ALA A 13 48.08 38.96 -19.37
C ALA A 13 49.00 38.71 -18.15
N ARG A 14 49.52 37.49 -18.00
CA ARG A 14 50.36 37.10 -16.86
C ARG A 14 51.79 37.64 -17.05
N PRO A 15 52.45 38.10 -15.97
CA PRO A 15 53.82 38.64 -16.04
C PRO A 15 54.83 37.67 -16.67
N ASP A 16 54.74 36.38 -16.34
CA ASP A 16 55.66 35.35 -16.86
C ASP A 16 55.47 35.05 -18.36
N TYR A 17 54.43 35.61 -18.98
CA TYR A 17 54.05 35.41 -20.38
C TYR A 17 54.01 36.72 -21.18
N SER A 18 54.57 37.81 -20.63
CA SER A 18 54.62 39.11 -21.32
C SER A 18 55.71 39.20 -22.39
N ASP A 19 56.74 38.37 -22.31
CA ASP A 19 57.81 38.32 -23.31
C ASP A 19 57.48 37.31 -24.41
N CYS A 20 57.02 37.83 -25.55
CA CYS A 20 56.54 37.05 -26.68
C CYS A 20 57.56 36.01 -27.17
N VAL A 21 58.86 36.32 -27.13
CA VAL A 21 59.89 35.48 -27.78
C VAL A 21 60.10 34.13 -27.11
N HIS A 22 59.68 33.99 -25.84
CA HIS A 22 59.80 32.75 -25.09
C HIS A 22 58.79 31.68 -25.53
N CYS A 23 57.68 32.11 -26.14
CA CYS A 23 56.64 31.22 -26.65
C CYS A 23 56.47 31.32 -28.17
N HIS A 24 56.89 32.40 -28.80
CA HIS A 24 56.80 32.64 -30.25
C HIS A 24 58.19 32.75 -30.88
N ASN A 25 58.92 31.64 -30.83
CA ASN A 25 60.26 31.44 -31.36
C ASN A 25 60.24 30.94 -32.80
N ASP A 26 61.25 31.33 -33.57
CA ASP A 26 61.46 30.94 -34.97
C ASP A 26 62.57 29.86 -35.09
N HIS A 27 62.80 29.31 -36.28
CA HIS A 27 63.84 28.32 -36.63
C HIS A 27 63.63 26.87 -36.16
N HIS A 28 62.39 26.46 -35.91
CA HIS A 28 62.05 25.07 -35.55
C HIS A 28 61.59 24.19 -36.74
N GLY A 29 61.82 24.66 -37.96
CA GLY A 29 61.43 23.98 -39.21
C GLY A 29 60.20 24.57 -39.86
N ARG A 30 59.99 24.26 -41.15
CA ARG A 30 58.89 24.81 -41.98
C ARG A 30 57.50 24.49 -41.41
N ASP A 31 57.38 23.37 -40.71
CA ASP A 31 56.10 22.87 -40.19
C ASP A 31 55.88 23.23 -38.71
N PHE A 32 56.80 23.99 -38.09
CA PHE A 32 56.66 24.39 -36.70
C PHE A 32 55.46 25.33 -36.51
N GLU A 33 54.56 24.98 -35.60
CA GLU A 33 53.57 25.94 -35.11
C GLU A 33 54.31 26.95 -34.25
N MET A 34 54.17 28.25 -34.54
CA MET A 34 54.83 29.34 -33.82
C MET A 34 54.26 29.53 -32.39
N VAL A 35 54.17 28.45 -31.62
CA VAL A 35 53.85 28.36 -30.20
C VAL A 35 54.70 27.24 -29.61
N PHE A 36 55.73 27.61 -28.85
CA PHE A 36 56.56 26.68 -28.12
C PHE A 36 55.98 26.40 -26.73
N TRP A 37 55.81 25.11 -26.44
CA TRP A 37 55.34 24.60 -25.16
C TRP A 37 56.53 24.04 -24.39
N LYS A 38 57.08 24.81 -23.44
CA LYS A 38 58.30 24.45 -22.70
C LYS A 38 58.25 23.06 -22.08
N GLU A 39 57.12 22.71 -21.47
CA GLU A 39 56.88 21.41 -20.82
C GLU A 39 56.12 20.43 -21.73
N GLY A 40 55.93 20.76 -23.01
CA GLY A 40 55.03 20.04 -23.90
C GLY A 40 53.58 20.49 -23.78
N GLN A 41 52.84 20.39 -24.89
CA GLN A 41 51.46 20.88 -25.00
C GLN A 41 50.50 20.17 -24.04
N ASP A 42 50.67 18.87 -23.85
CA ASP A 42 49.80 18.05 -22.98
C ASP A 42 49.97 18.39 -21.49
N ASN A 43 51.07 19.07 -21.12
CA ASN A 43 51.35 19.48 -19.75
C ASN A 43 51.01 20.96 -19.49
N PHE A 44 50.31 21.62 -20.42
CA PHE A 44 49.90 23.00 -20.23
C PHE A 44 48.89 23.13 -19.09
N ASP A 45 49.20 23.96 -18.10
CA ASP A 45 48.28 24.28 -17.01
C ASP A 45 47.17 25.22 -17.49
N HIS A 46 45.96 24.68 -17.58
CA HIS A 46 44.79 25.41 -18.07
C HIS A 46 44.34 26.51 -17.09
N ASP A 47 44.65 26.42 -15.80
CA ASP A 47 44.33 27.45 -14.81
C ASP A 47 45.02 28.78 -15.15
N LEU A 48 46.12 28.72 -15.90
CA LEU A 48 46.81 29.89 -16.43
C LEU A 48 45.93 30.76 -17.33
N THR A 49 44.92 30.17 -17.96
CA THR A 49 43.98 30.88 -18.85
C THR A 49 42.88 31.62 -18.09
N GLY A 50 42.74 31.40 -16.78
CA GLY A 50 41.59 31.86 -15.99
C GLY A 50 40.31 31.04 -16.23
N TYR A 51 40.43 29.90 -16.91
CA TYR A 51 39.39 28.88 -17.00
C TYR A 51 39.93 27.60 -16.40
N ARG A 52 39.43 27.20 -15.24
CA ARG A 52 39.85 25.96 -14.61
C ARG A 52 39.06 24.79 -15.20
N LEU A 53 39.75 23.74 -15.61
CA LEU A 53 39.10 22.50 -16.03
C LEU A 53 38.82 21.66 -14.79
N GLU A 54 37.55 21.35 -14.56
CA GLU A 54 37.09 20.60 -13.39
C GLU A 54 36.53 19.23 -13.78
N GLU A 55 36.77 18.25 -12.91
CA GLU A 55 36.26 16.87 -13.03
C GLU A 55 36.49 16.29 -14.44
N LYS A 56 35.43 15.89 -15.16
CA LYS A 56 35.57 15.24 -16.47
C LYS A 56 36.19 16.15 -17.54
N HIS A 57 36.12 17.46 -17.39
CA HIS A 57 36.75 18.38 -18.33
C HIS A 57 38.28 18.38 -18.21
N ALA A 58 38.83 18.04 -17.05
CA ALA A 58 40.28 17.96 -16.84
C ALA A 58 40.92 16.73 -17.51
N GLU A 59 40.10 15.73 -17.86
CA GLU A 59 40.56 14.50 -18.56
C GLU A 59 40.60 14.68 -20.09
N LEU A 60 40.07 15.78 -20.63
CA LEU A 60 39.93 16.01 -22.07
C LEU A 60 41.24 16.46 -22.71
N LYS A 61 41.48 16.04 -23.96
CA LYS A 61 42.59 16.56 -24.76
C LYS A 61 42.23 17.94 -25.29
N CYS A 62 43.25 18.75 -25.59
CA CYS A 62 43.05 20.13 -26.07
C CYS A 62 42.09 20.18 -27.28
N ARG A 63 42.25 19.25 -28.23
CA ARG A 63 41.43 19.18 -29.45
C ARG A 63 40.04 18.59 -29.28
N ASP A 64 39.70 18.08 -28.10
CA ASP A 64 38.33 17.67 -27.81
C ASP A 64 37.42 18.89 -27.59
N CYS A 65 38.00 19.97 -27.06
CA CYS A 65 37.32 21.25 -26.82
C CYS A 65 37.59 22.26 -27.94
N HIS A 66 38.85 22.45 -28.35
CA HIS A 66 39.24 23.49 -29.30
C HIS A 66 39.00 23.06 -30.76
N LYS A 67 37.71 23.04 -31.14
CA LYS A 67 37.21 22.72 -32.48
C LYS A 67 36.51 23.94 -33.08
N PRO A 68 36.55 24.13 -34.42
CA PRO A 68 35.81 25.21 -35.08
C PRO A 68 34.31 25.24 -34.70
N ALA A 69 33.69 24.07 -34.52
CA ALA A 69 32.28 23.93 -34.16
C ALA A 69 31.91 24.55 -32.80
N ASN A 70 32.88 24.70 -31.88
CA ASN A 70 32.65 25.28 -30.55
C ASN A 70 32.96 26.78 -30.49
N ILE A 71 33.30 27.41 -31.63
CA ILE A 71 33.57 28.84 -31.73
C ILE A 71 32.26 29.54 -32.14
N ALA A 72 31.59 30.17 -31.18
CA ALA A 72 30.30 30.83 -31.41
C ALA A 72 30.36 31.96 -32.45
N ASP A 73 31.46 32.71 -32.50
CA ASP A 73 31.72 33.74 -33.51
C ASP A 73 33.15 33.58 -34.09
N PRO A 74 33.31 32.91 -35.24
CA PRO A 74 34.61 32.70 -35.85
C PRO A 74 35.13 33.90 -36.65
N GLN A 75 34.27 34.87 -37.00
CA GLN A 75 34.63 35.95 -37.94
C GLN A 75 35.83 36.80 -37.48
N PRO A 76 35.94 37.19 -36.19
CA PRO A 76 37.10 37.95 -35.72
C PRO A 76 38.43 37.21 -35.87
N LEU A 77 38.41 35.88 -35.82
CA LEU A 77 39.60 35.04 -35.99
C LEU A 77 39.96 34.88 -37.47
N LEU A 78 38.95 34.67 -38.33
CA LEU A 78 39.12 34.57 -39.78
C LEU A 78 39.66 35.87 -40.37
N ASN A 79 39.18 37.03 -39.91
CA ASN A 79 39.67 38.35 -40.31
C ASN A 79 41.14 38.61 -39.92
N GLN A 80 41.73 37.76 -39.08
CA GLN A 80 43.13 37.81 -38.66
C GLN A 80 43.93 36.63 -39.25
N ASP A 81 43.43 36.02 -40.33
CA ASP A 81 44.01 34.86 -41.01
C ASP A 81 44.32 33.68 -40.07
N LYS A 82 43.53 33.53 -39.00
CA LYS A 82 43.71 32.42 -38.04
C LYS A 82 43.05 31.16 -38.58
N ASN A 83 43.83 30.08 -38.60
CA ASN A 83 43.33 28.75 -38.90
C ASN A 83 42.50 28.21 -37.70
N LEU A 84 41.20 28.02 -37.90
CA LEU A 84 40.28 27.55 -36.86
C LEU A 84 40.55 26.11 -36.38
N GLU A 85 41.15 25.27 -37.23
CA GLU A 85 41.54 23.90 -36.86
C GLU A 85 42.75 23.86 -35.94
N ARG A 86 43.53 24.96 -35.89
CA ARG A 86 44.80 25.03 -35.16
C ARG A 86 44.76 26.01 -34.00
N THR A 87 43.89 27.01 -34.03
CA THR A 87 43.79 28.02 -32.96
C THR A 87 43.28 27.44 -31.63
N PHE A 88 43.72 28.04 -30.52
CA PHE A 88 43.18 27.82 -29.17
C PHE A 88 42.32 29.00 -28.68
N LEU A 89 42.05 29.97 -29.56
CA LEU A 89 41.26 31.16 -29.27
C LEU A 89 39.82 30.99 -29.77
N GLY A 90 38.86 31.72 -29.18
CA GLY A 90 37.48 31.83 -29.67
C GLY A 90 36.44 31.09 -28.84
N LEU A 91 36.84 30.17 -27.96
CA LEU A 91 35.91 29.50 -27.05
C LEU A 91 35.46 30.43 -25.92
N GLN A 92 34.21 30.27 -25.50
CA GLN A 92 33.63 30.90 -24.32
C GLN A 92 33.46 29.86 -23.21
N GLN A 93 33.28 30.31 -21.96
CA GLN A 93 33.13 29.43 -20.79
C GLN A 93 31.68 28.98 -20.54
N ALA A 94 30.71 29.52 -21.30
CA ALA A 94 29.31 29.16 -21.13
C ALA A 94 29.06 27.72 -21.60
N CYS A 95 28.33 26.93 -20.82
CA CYS A 95 28.09 25.51 -21.13
C CYS A 95 27.51 25.30 -22.54
N LEU A 96 26.62 26.21 -22.97
CA LEU A 96 25.92 26.13 -24.25
C LEU A 96 26.81 26.31 -25.49
N THR A 97 28.07 26.74 -25.33
CA THR A 97 28.99 26.80 -26.48
C THR A 97 29.47 25.43 -26.94
N CYS A 98 29.38 24.42 -26.07
CA CYS A 98 29.79 23.05 -26.37
C CYS A 98 28.66 22.03 -26.15
N HIS A 99 27.72 22.33 -25.25
CA HIS A 99 26.62 21.43 -24.88
C HIS A 99 25.28 21.96 -25.40
N VAL A 100 24.43 21.04 -25.83
CA VAL A 100 23.05 21.37 -26.18
C VAL A 100 22.18 21.39 -24.92
N ASP A 101 21.19 22.27 -24.87
CA ASP A 101 20.19 22.22 -23.80
C ASP A 101 19.17 21.10 -24.05
N GLU A 102 19.33 20.01 -23.30
CA GLU A 102 18.42 18.86 -23.33
C GLU A 102 17.02 19.18 -22.81
N HIS A 103 16.83 20.31 -22.11
CA HIS A 103 15.56 20.69 -21.49
C HIS A 103 14.67 21.54 -22.39
N ARG A 104 15.13 21.88 -23.61
CA ARG A 104 14.34 22.65 -24.60
C ARG A 104 13.89 24.01 -24.05
N GLY A 105 14.74 24.68 -23.28
CA GLY A 105 14.45 26.00 -22.69
C GLY A 105 13.42 25.97 -21.56
N GLN A 106 13.04 24.79 -21.06
CA GLN A 106 12.09 24.68 -19.94
C GLN A 106 12.68 25.13 -18.61
N LEU A 107 14.00 25.11 -18.47
CA LEU A 107 14.72 25.40 -17.24
C LEU A 107 15.68 26.58 -17.44
N ALA A 108 16.14 27.16 -16.33
CA ALA A 108 17.13 28.24 -16.38
C ALA A 108 18.48 27.74 -16.92
N GLU A 109 19.22 28.63 -17.59
CA GLU A 109 20.52 28.33 -18.22
C GLU A 109 21.68 28.11 -17.23
N ASP A 110 21.44 28.28 -15.93
CA ASP A 110 22.43 27.97 -14.89
C ASP A 110 22.47 26.47 -14.59
N CYS A 111 23.13 25.73 -15.48
CA CYS A 111 23.22 24.27 -15.47
C CYS A 111 23.76 23.71 -14.13
N LEU A 112 24.66 24.45 -13.48
CA LEU A 112 25.36 24.03 -12.25
C LEU A 112 24.46 24.06 -11.01
N LYS A 113 23.23 24.59 -11.11
CA LYS A 113 22.21 24.42 -10.07
C LYS A 113 21.74 22.97 -9.92
N CYS A 114 21.86 22.17 -10.98
CA CYS A 114 21.35 20.80 -11.02
C CYS A 114 22.46 19.78 -11.34
N HIS A 115 23.35 20.12 -12.27
CA HIS A 115 24.40 19.25 -12.78
C HIS A 115 25.77 19.60 -12.19
N THR A 116 26.70 18.66 -12.32
CA THR A 116 28.11 18.81 -11.91
C THR A 116 29.02 18.60 -13.12
N TYR A 117 30.29 18.99 -12.99
CA TYR A 117 31.28 18.78 -14.06
C TYR A 117 31.61 17.29 -14.29
N SER A 118 31.20 16.41 -13.38
CA SER A 118 31.36 14.96 -13.41
C SER A 118 30.32 14.27 -14.29
N GLY A 119 29.17 14.92 -14.56
CA GLY A 119 28.20 14.40 -15.51
C GLY A 119 26.82 15.05 -15.43
N TRP A 120 26.06 14.88 -16.51
CA TRP A 120 24.67 15.37 -16.63
C TRP A 120 23.66 14.50 -15.90
N LYS A 121 23.91 13.18 -15.78
CA LYS A 121 23.01 12.24 -15.11
C LYS A 121 23.79 11.45 -14.04
N PRO A 122 23.25 11.29 -12.83
CA PRO A 122 22.07 11.98 -12.27
C PRO A 122 22.31 13.47 -11.99
N ALA A 123 21.25 14.27 -11.99
CA ALA A 123 21.28 15.70 -11.63
C ALA A 123 21.35 15.88 -10.10
N ASN A 124 22.51 15.57 -9.51
CA ASN A 124 22.69 15.42 -8.06
C ASN A 124 22.40 16.67 -7.22
N ARG A 125 22.41 17.87 -7.82
CA ARG A 125 22.15 19.12 -7.09
C ARG A 125 20.68 19.53 -7.10
N PHE A 126 19.85 18.87 -7.91
CA PHE A 126 18.41 19.12 -7.93
C PHE A 126 17.74 18.47 -6.72
N ASP A 127 16.93 19.26 -6.01
CA ASP A 127 16.25 18.83 -4.78
C ASP A 127 14.73 18.99 -4.94
N HIS A 128 14.02 17.87 -4.98
CA HIS A 128 12.56 17.82 -5.08
C HIS A 128 11.84 18.42 -3.85
N ASP A 129 12.50 18.51 -2.69
CA ASP A 129 11.91 19.15 -1.51
C ASP A 129 11.77 20.67 -1.67
N LYS A 130 12.52 21.27 -2.60
CA LYS A 130 12.41 22.69 -2.97
C LYS A 130 11.46 22.93 -4.14
N ALA A 131 10.98 21.88 -4.79
CA ALA A 131 10.03 21.98 -5.90
C ALA A 131 8.60 22.22 -5.39
N LYS A 132 7.71 22.66 -6.29
CA LYS A 132 6.29 22.90 -5.96
C LYS A 132 5.55 21.62 -5.56
N PHE A 133 6.01 20.46 -6.04
CA PHE A 133 5.49 19.16 -5.66
C PHE A 133 6.57 18.39 -4.91
N ARG A 134 6.41 18.32 -3.59
CA ARG A 134 7.30 17.58 -2.71
C ARG A 134 7.01 16.08 -2.79
N LEU A 135 8.05 15.29 -3.05
CA LEU A 135 7.93 13.84 -3.07
C LEU A 135 7.84 13.32 -1.62
N THR A 136 6.69 12.76 -1.27
CA THR A 136 6.45 12.14 0.05
C THR A 136 5.88 10.75 -0.11
N GLY A 137 6.17 9.87 0.86
CA GLY A 137 5.73 8.49 0.83
C GLY A 137 6.17 7.78 -0.45
N LEU A 138 5.28 7.02 -1.06
CA LEU A 138 5.57 6.20 -2.25
C LEU A 138 5.92 7.02 -3.49
N HIS A 139 5.70 8.34 -3.51
CA HIS A 139 6.13 9.18 -4.64
C HIS A 139 7.65 9.33 -4.74
N GLN A 140 8.39 9.05 -3.67
CA GLN A 140 9.86 9.13 -3.66
C GLN A 140 10.51 8.04 -4.51
N ASP A 141 9.81 6.92 -4.71
CA ASP A 141 10.30 5.75 -5.43
C ASP A 141 9.85 5.72 -6.90
N VAL A 142 9.09 6.73 -7.35
CA VAL A 142 8.56 6.81 -8.71
C VAL A 142 9.65 7.32 -9.67
N LYS A 143 9.73 6.74 -10.87
CA LYS A 143 10.71 7.19 -11.87
C LYS A 143 10.35 8.59 -12.35
N CYS A 144 11.34 9.44 -12.61
CA CYS A 144 11.12 10.81 -13.05
C CYS A 144 10.16 10.90 -14.24
N VAL A 145 10.34 10.03 -15.24
CA VAL A 145 9.54 9.97 -16.49
C VAL A 145 8.07 9.60 -16.28
N ASP A 146 7.71 9.04 -15.12
CA ASP A 146 6.32 8.72 -14.82
C ASP A 146 5.51 9.98 -14.52
N CYS A 147 6.17 11.03 -13.99
CA CYS A 147 5.60 12.37 -13.79
C CYS A 147 5.98 13.33 -14.92
N HIS A 148 7.27 13.34 -15.29
CA HIS A 148 7.86 14.16 -16.35
C HIS A 148 7.82 13.44 -17.68
N LYS A 149 6.61 13.29 -18.24
CA LYS A 149 6.37 12.55 -19.48
C LYS A 149 7.25 13.07 -20.62
N GLU A 150 7.69 12.14 -21.46
CA GLU A 150 8.45 12.45 -22.65
C GLU A 150 7.53 13.04 -23.72
N GLU A 151 7.95 14.15 -24.30
CA GLU A 151 7.35 14.77 -25.46
C GLU A 151 8.29 14.64 -26.66
N ARG A 152 7.73 14.55 -27.86
CA ARG A 152 8.48 14.39 -29.11
C ARG A 152 8.56 15.71 -29.84
N ASP A 153 9.78 16.21 -30.05
CA ASP A 153 10.07 17.39 -30.87
C ASP A 153 10.85 17.06 -32.15
N ASN A 154 11.37 15.83 -32.29
CA ASN A 154 12.22 15.39 -33.39
C ASN A 154 13.38 16.37 -33.67
N ARG A 155 14.00 16.93 -32.62
CA ARG A 155 15.16 17.83 -32.77
C ARG A 155 16.24 17.21 -33.63
N THR A 156 16.57 15.94 -33.40
CA THR A 156 17.43 15.13 -34.28
C THR A 156 16.91 13.70 -34.42
N ALA A 157 17.47 12.91 -35.34
CA ALA A 157 17.13 11.50 -35.49
C ALA A 157 17.51 10.67 -34.24
N ASP A 158 18.63 11.02 -33.59
CA ASP A 158 19.17 10.32 -32.42
C ASP A 158 18.65 10.87 -31.09
N ASP A 159 18.05 12.05 -31.10
CA ASP A 159 17.45 12.73 -29.94
C ASP A 159 16.09 13.36 -30.31
N PRO A 160 15.04 12.53 -30.46
CA PRO A 160 13.75 13.01 -30.91
C PRO A 160 12.78 13.42 -29.78
N THR A 161 13.15 13.21 -28.52
CA THR A 161 12.25 13.35 -27.37
C THR A 161 12.92 13.98 -26.16
N PHE A 162 12.15 14.68 -25.35
CA PHE A 162 12.62 15.28 -24.11
C PHE A 162 11.59 15.16 -22.99
N ALA A 163 12.05 15.14 -21.74
CA ALA A 163 11.16 15.13 -20.58
C ALA A 163 10.53 16.50 -20.34
N ARG A 164 9.21 16.55 -20.14
CA ARG A 164 8.51 17.77 -19.76
C ARG A 164 8.69 18.05 -18.27
N PHE A 165 9.37 19.14 -17.92
CA PHE A 165 9.59 19.58 -16.54
C PHE A 165 8.63 20.67 -16.07
N THR A 166 7.96 21.37 -16.99
CA THR A 166 7.08 22.51 -16.67
C THR A 166 5.65 22.27 -17.10
N GLY A 167 4.71 23.00 -16.48
CA GLY A 167 3.29 22.95 -16.86
C GLY A 167 2.56 21.64 -16.52
N ILE A 168 3.14 20.79 -15.67
CA ILE A 168 2.47 19.59 -15.17
C ILE A 168 1.45 20.00 -14.10
N ALA A 169 0.21 19.53 -14.24
CA ALA A 169 -0.81 19.70 -13.20
C ALA A 169 -0.57 18.70 -12.06
N PHE A 170 -0.53 19.18 -10.82
CA PHE A 170 -0.26 18.35 -9.62
C PHE A 170 -1.11 18.74 -8.40
N GLN A 171 -2.03 19.71 -8.54
CA GLN A 171 -2.77 20.26 -7.41
C GLN A 171 -3.78 19.25 -6.84
N ASN A 172 -4.33 18.40 -7.70
CA ASN A 172 -5.27 17.35 -7.31
C ASN A 172 -4.62 15.99 -7.56
N CYS A 173 -4.88 15.02 -6.66
CA CYS A 173 -4.43 13.64 -6.85
C CYS A 173 -4.92 13.06 -8.19
N THR A 174 -6.08 13.51 -8.66
CA THR A 174 -6.69 13.11 -9.91
C THR A 174 -6.01 13.64 -11.17
N ASN A 175 -5.03 14.54 -11.05
CA ASN A 175 -4.18 14.92 -12.18
C ASN A 175 -3.28 13.76 -12.62
N CYS A 176 -2.96 12.82 -11.72
CA CYS A 176 -2.11 11.66 -12.00
C CYS A 176 -2.80 10.32 -11.73
N HIS A 177 -3.76 10.27 -10.80
CA HIS A 177 -4.42 9.04 -10.36
C HIS A 177 -5.88 8.98 -10.80
N GLU A 178 -6.34 7.79 -11.17
CA GLU A 178 -7.76 7.57 -11.41
C GLU A 178 -8.54 7.54 -10.08
N ASP A 179 -9.67 8.25 -10.02
CA ASP A 179 -10.56 8.17 -8.86
C ASP A 179 -11.47 6.92 -8.95
N VAL A 180 -11.05 5.86 -8.27
CA VAL A 180 -11.83 4.62 -8.12
C VAL A 180 -13.19 4.81 -7.44
N HIS A 181 -13.40 5.94 -6.76
CA HIS A 181 -14.67 6.31 -6.15
C HIS A 181 -15.62 7.02 -7.11
N ARG A 182 -15.18 7.38 -8.32
CA ARG A 182 -16.00 8.02 -9.36
C ARG A 182 -16.67 9.33 -8.89
N GLY A 183 -15.90 10.22 -8.27
CA GLY A 183 -16.31 11.56 -7.83
C GLY A 183 -17.12 11.60 -6.54
N GLN A 184 -17.37 10.45 -5.94
CA GLN A 184 -18.34 10.24 -4.87
C GLN A 184 -17.86 10.77 -3.50
N PHE A 185 -16.59 11.18 -3.39
CA PHE A 185 -16.00 11.88 -2.24
C PHE A 185 -15.43 13.28 -2.59
N GLY A 186 -15.62 13.76 -3.83
CA GLY A 186 -14.92 14.93 -4.34
C GLY A 186 -13.41 14.70 -4.51
N GLN A 187 -12.63 15.78 -4.58
CA GLN A 187 -11.21 15.75 -4.97
C GLN A 187 -10.23 15.67 -3.77
N ASN A 188 -10.73 15.75 -2.54
CA ASN A 188 -9.88 15.77 -1.34
C ASN A 188 -9.59 14.34 -0.85
N CYS A 189 -8.79 13.62 -1.63
CA CYS A 189 -8.38 12.24 -1.34
C CYS A 189 -7.65 12.13 0.00
N GLN A 190 -6.96 13.20 0.42
CA GLN A 190 -6.15 13.30 1.63
C GLN A 190 -6.98 13.26 2.93
N LYS A 191 -8.31 13.36 2.85
CA LYS A 191 -9.18 13.10 4.01
C LYS A 191 -9.10 11.65 4.49
N CYS A 192 -8.87 10.72 3.56
CA CYS A 192 -8.92 9.29 3.84
C CYS A 192 -7.61 8.58 3.50
N HIS A 193 -6.89 9.06 2.48
CA HIS A 193 -5.65 8.47 1.99
C HIS A 193 -4.45 9.33 2.36
N SER A 194 -3.27 8.71 2.33
CA SER A 194 -2.00 9.43 2.45
C SER A 194 -1.06 8.97 1.34
N THR A 195 0.01 9.73 1.13
CA THR A 195 1.05 9.36 0.16
C THR A 195 1.84 8.11 0.56
N ALA A 196 1.66 7.58 1.77
CA ALA A 196 2.19 6.29 2.19
C ALA A 196 1.49 5.08 1.52
N GLY A 197 0.34 5.30 0.87
CA GLY A 197 -0.30 4.31 0.01
C GLY A 197 -1.82 4.29 0.09
N TRP A 198 -2.46 3.91 -1.01
CA TRP A 198 -3.92 3.91 -1.15
C TRP A 198 -4.65 2.88 -0.27
N LYS A 199 -4.02 1.72 -0.01
CA LYS A 199 -4.62 0.63 0.77
C LYS A 199 -4.70 0.92 2.26
N LYS A 200 -3.83 1.80 2.78
CA LYS A 200 -3.81 2.16 4.20
C LYS A 200 -4.56 3.47 4.37
N LEU A 201 -5.79 3.37 4.86
CA LEU A 201 -6.57 4.55 5.22
C LEU A 201 -5.97 5.24 6.45
N LEU A 202 -6.14 6.55 6.50
CA LEU A 202 -5.88 7.34 7.69
C LEU A 202 -6.79 6.83 8.81
N ALA A 203 -6.22 6.59 10.00
CA ALA A 203 -6.99 6.12 11.16
C ALA A 203 -8.14 7.07 11.54
N ASN A 204 -8.02 8.34 11.16
CA ASN A 204 -8.99 9.40 11.44
C ASN A 204 -9.73 9.86 10.17
N ALA A 205 -9.91 8.99 9.16
CA ALA A 205 -10.71 9.32 7.98
C ALA A 205 -12.12 9.75 8.44
N ASP A 206 -12.38 11.05 8.38
CA ASP A 206 -13.38 11.75 9.20
C ASP A 206 -14.81 11.62 8.63
N PHE A 207 -15.26 10.39 8.39
CA PHE A 207 -16.65 10.10 8.03
C PHE A 207 -17.43 9.60 9.24
N ASN A 208 -18.23 10.50 9.82
CA ASN A 208 -19.01 10.20 11.01
C ASN A 208 -20.28 9.39 10.68
N HIS A 209 -20.19 8.07 10.83
CA HIS A 209 -21.34 7.17 10.67
C HIS A 209 -22.49 7.42 11.66
N ASN A 210 -22.25 8.13 12.78
CA ASN A 210 -23.32 8.47 13.73
C ASN A 210 -24.35 9.46 13.16
N LEU A 211 -24.02 10.14 12.06
CA LEU A 211 -24.93 11.04 11.34
C LEU A 211 -25.76 10.31 10.28
N THR A 212 -25.56 9.00 10.13
CA THR A 212 -26.26 8.17 9.14
C THR A 212 -27.36 7.33 9.79
N ARG A 213 -28.17 6.66 8.96
CA ARG A 213 -29.20 5.72 9.43
C ARG A 213 -28.61 4.45 10.04
N TYR A 214 -27.31 4.20 9.90
CA TYR A 214 -26.63 3.05 10.49
C TYR A 214 -25.35 3.48 11.25
N PRO A 215 -25.49 3.93 12.51
CA PRO A 215 -24.34 4.19 13.37
C PRO A 215 -23.55 2.90 13.63
N LEU A 216 -22.26 2.91 13.31
CA LEU A 216 -21.39 1.76 13.55
C LEU A 216 -21.14 1.59 15.06
N ARG A 217 -21.64 0.49 15.63
CA ARG A 217 -21.52 0.15 17.05
C ARG A 217 -20.93 -1.25 17.24
N GLY A 218 -20.30 -1.46 18.41
CA GLY A 218 -19.68 -2.75 18.74
C GLY A 218 -18.62 -3.13 17.70
N LYS A 219 -18.65 -4.38 17.24
CA LYS A 219 -17.68 -4.89 16.25
C LYS A 219 -17.79 -4.22 14.89
N HIS A 220 -18.93 -3.64 14.53
CA HIS A 220 -19.09 -2.92 13.26
C HIS A 220 -18.22 -1.66 13.18
N ALA A 221 -17.84 -1.06 14.32
CA ALA A 221 -17.00 0.14 14.33
C ALA A 221 -15.58 -0.09 13.77
N ALA A 222 -15.11 -1.35 13.77
CA ALA A 222 -13.79 -1.73 13.24
C ALA A 222 -13.86 -2.34 11.83
N VAL A 223 -15.05 -2.44 11.24
CA VAL A 223 -15.22 -3.02 9.90
C VAL A 223 -14.75 -2.02 8.85
N ALA A 224 -13.91 -2.48 7.94
CA ALA A 224 -13.39 -1.66 6.85
C ALA A 224 -14.52 -1.18 5.92
N CYS A 225 -14.43 0.06 5.42
CA CYS A 225 -15.49 0.72 4.64
C CYS A 225 -15.98 -0.14 3.46
N GLU A 226 -15.05 -0.77 2.75
CA GLU A 226 -15.26 -1.60 1.56
C GLU A 226 -15.95 -2.95 1.85
N SER A 227 -16.08 -3.33 3.12
CA SER A 227 -16.86 -4.50 3.50
C SER A 227 -18.34 -4.28 3.21
N CYS A 228 -18.81 -3.04 3.38
CA CYS A 228 -20.18 -2.61 3.10
C CYS A 228 -20.29 -1.80 1.79
N HIS A 229 -19.36 -0.87 1.55
CA HIS A 229 -19.35 0.03 0.40
C HIS A 229 -18.37 -0.45 -0.69
N LYS A 230 -18.82 -1.37 -1.52
CA LYS A 230 -18.00 -1.88 -2.62
C LYS A 230 -17.66 -0.78 -3.64
N PRO A 231 -16.42 -0.71 -4.14
CA PRO A 231 -16.05 0.23 -5.20
C PRO A 231 -16.98 0.14 -6.41
N GLY A 232 -17.34 1.27 -6.98
CA GLY A 232 -18.23 1.36 -8.14
C GLY A 232 -19.73 1.18 -7.85
N ILE A 233 -20.13 0.86 -6.62
CA ILE A 233 -21.54 0.76 -6.20
C ILE A 233 -21.98 2.07 -5.50
N PRO A 234 -23.19 2.61 -5.77
CA PRO A 234 -23.73 3.72 -5.01
C PRO A 234 -23.77 3.42 -3.51
N ARG A 235 -23.29 4.35 -2.67
CA ARG A 235 -23.27 4.16 -1.21
C ARG A 235 -24.62 4.29 -0.53
N ARG A 236 -25.59 4.92 -1.20
CA ARG A 236 -26.96 5.06 -0.72
C ARG A 236 -27.77 3.84 -1.15
N GLY A 237 -28.70 3.43 -0.29
CA GLY A 237 -29.63 2.33 -0.59
C GLY A 237 -29.09 0.94 -0.25
N LEU A 238 -27.98 0.83 0.49
CA LEU A 238 -27.60 -0.45 1.09
C LEU A 238 -28.71 -0.92 2.03
N ALA A 239 -29.09 -2.18 1.95
CA ALA A 239 -29.96 -2.79 2.96
C ALA A 239 -29.14 -3.00 4.24
N PHE A 240 -29.69 -2.57 5.37
CA PHE A 240 -29.03 -2.66 6.69
C PHE A 240 -30.03 -2.87 7.83
N ALA A 241 -31.32 -2.97 7.51
CA ALA A 241 -32.39 -2.98 8.50
C ALA A 241 -32.44 -4.31 9.26
N LYS A 242 -32.01 -5.40 8.62
CA LYS A 242 -31.95 -6.74 9.21
C LYS A 242 -30.52 -7.21 9.26
N CYS A 243 -30.16 -7.98 10.30
CA CYS A 243 -28.84 -8.62 10.39
C CYS A 243 -28.54 -9.46 9.15
N THR A 244 -29.58 -10.08 8.58
CA THR A 244 -29.52 -10.93 7.38
C THR A 244 -29.27 -10.16 6.09
N ASP A 245 -29.36 -8.83 6.09
CA ASP A 245 -28.99 -8.01 4.93
C ASP A 245 -27.47 -8.09 4.67
N CYS A 246 -26.68 -8.50 5.68
CA CYS A 246 -25.23 -8.65 5.59
C CYS A 246 -24.72 -10.02 6.06
N HIS A 247 -25.33 -10.61 7.09
CA HIS A 247 -24.89 -11.87 7.69
C HIS A 247 -25.76 -13.04 7.26
N THR A 248 -25.14 -14.17 6.91
CA THR A 248 -25.90 -15.39 6.66
C THR A 248 -26.34 -16.04 7.97
N ASP A 249 -27.49 -16.71 7.97
CA ASP A 249 -27.94 -17.49 9.12
C ASP A 249 -27.02 -18.70 9.34
N PHE A 250 -26.19 -18.64 10.38
CA PHE A 250 -25.29 -19.73 10.76
C PHE A 250 -26.03 -20.91 11.39
N HIS A 251 -27.28 -20.72 11.82
CA HIS A 251 -28.11 -21.77 12.40
C HIS A 251 -28.85 -22.61 11.36
N LEU A 252 -28.78 -22.25 10.07
CA LEU A 252 -29.40 -22.98 8.96
C LEU A 252 -30.91 -23.22 9.17
N GLY A 253 -31.63 -22.23 9.69
CA GLY A 253 -33.08 -22.31 9.86
C GLY A 253 -33.55 -23.13 11.07
N GLN A 254 -32.65 -23.56 11.97
CA GLN A 254 -33.03 -24.29 13.19
C GLN A 254 -34.03 -23.55 14.08
N PHE A 255 -34.15 -22.23 13.93
CA PHE A 255 -35.10 -21.39 14.69
C PHE A 255 -36.30 -20.90 13.86
N ALA A 256 -36.49 -21.38 12.64
CA ALA A 256 -37.54 -20.88 11.74
C ALA A 256 -38.97 -21.09 12.27
N ALA A 257 -39.18 -22.11 13.09
CA ALA A 257 -40.47 -22.42 13.70
C ALA A 257 -40.75 -21.65 15.00
N ARG A 258 -39.80 -20.82 15.50
CA ARG A 258 -39.95 -20.15 16.79
C ARG A 258 -41.03 -19.06 16.73
N PRO A 259 -42.00 -19.04 17.67
CA PRO A 259 -42.96 -17.95 17.80
C PRO A 259 -42.24 -16.61 18.02
N GLY A 260 -42.56 -15.59 17.22
CA GLY A 260 -41.88 -14.28 17.22
C GLY A 260 -40.72 -14.14 16.22
N GLY A 261 -40.38 -15.19 15.47
CA GLY A 261 -39.42 -15.16 14.36
C GLY A 261 -37.94 -15.20 14.76
N ILE A 262 -37.07 -15.21 13.74
CA ILE A 262 -35.61 -15.27 13.84
C ILE A 262 -35.00 -13.87 13.92
N ALA A 263 -35.40 -13.06 14.91
CA ALA A 263 -34.74 -11.79 15.14
C ALA A 263 -33.39 -12.07 15.83
N CYS A 264 -32.28 -11.88 15.10
CA CYS A 264 -30.93 -12.20 15.59
C CYS A 264 -30.62 -11.44 16.89
N GLU A 265 -31.13 -10.22 17.02
CA GLU A 265 -30.99 -9.32 18.17
C GLU A 265 -31.58 -9.87 19.47
N ASN A 266 -32.47 -10.87 19.42
CA ASN A 266 -33.00 -11.53 20.61
C ASN A 266 -31.93 -12.39 21.30
N CYS A 267 -30.94 -12.87 20.54
CA CYS A 267 -29.88 -13.76 21.04
C CYS A 267 -28.49 -13.17 20.89
N HIS A 268 -28.27 -12.27 19.94
CA HIS A 268 -26.96 -11.72 19.60
C HIS A 268 -26.96 -10.21 19.66
N THR A 269 -25.78 -9.61 19.78
CA THR A 269 -25.66 -8.16 19.78
C THR A 269 -24.58 -7.73 18.81
N VAL A 270 -24.56 -6.44 18.48
CA VAL A 270 -23.46 -5.85 17.69
C VAL A 270 -22.08 -5.99 18.36
N LYS A 271 -22.00 -6.37 19.64
CA LYS A 271 -20.74 -6.70 20.33
C LYS A 271 -20.21 -8.08 19.95
N GLY A 272 -21.05 -8.96 19.42
CA GLY A 272 -20.66 -10.28 18.92
C GLY A 272 -21.80 -11.29 18.89
N PHE A 273 -21.59 -12.37 18.13
CA PHE A 273 -22.49 -13.53 18.05
C PHE A 273 -22.20 -14.58 19.14
N SER A 274 -21.06 -14.52 19.82
CA SER A 274 -20.69 -15.44 20.89
C SER A 274 -20.08 -14.70 22.08
N PRO A 275 -20.50 -15.01 23.33
CA PRO A 275 -21.64 -15.88 23.67
C PRO A 275 -22.98 -15.25 23.23
N ALA A 276 -24.03 -16.07 23.11
CA ALA A 276 -25.39 -15.58 22.92
C ALA A 276 -25.97 -15.10 24.27
N ASN A 277 -26.94 -14.19 24.22
CA ASN A 277 -27.69 -13.67 25.36
C ASN A 277 -28.78 -14.63 25.86
N PHE A 278 -28.74 -15.91 25.47
CA PHE A 278 -29.75 -16.90 25.86
C PHE A 278 -29.47 -17.40 27.28
N THR A 279 -30.39 -17.17 28.20
CA THR A 279 -30.22 -17.43 29.63
C THR A 279 -30.83 -18.76 30.07
N PHE A 280 -30.56 -19.17 31.32
CA PHE A 280 -31.25 -20.31 31.94
C PHE A 280 -32.77 -20.11 32.03
N ASP A 281 -33.22 -18.87 32.31
CA ASP A 281 -34.64 -18.51 32.34
C ASP A 281 -35.29 -18.62 30.96
N ASP A 282 -34.53 -18.38 29.88
CA ASP A 282 -35.00 -18.61 28.52
C ASP A 282 -35.09 -20.10 28.20
N HIS A 283 -34.15 -20.90 28.69
CA HIS A 283 -34.16 -22.35 28.54
C HIS A 283 -35.36 -23.00 29.25
N ALA A 284 -35.73 -22.48 30.43
CA ALA A 284 -36.88 -22.95 31.19
C ALA A 284 -38.23 -22.73 30.47
N LYS A 285 -38.27 -21.87 29.45
CA LYS A 285 -39.46 -21.61 28.61
C LYS A 285 -39.51 -22.47 27.34
N THR A 286 -38.54 -23.35 27.15
CA THR A 286 -38.50 -24.27 26.00
C THR A 286 -39.16 -25.60 26.34
N ASP A 287 -39.27 -26.48 25.34
CA ASP A 287 -39.79 -27.85 25.50
C ASP A 287 -38.87 -28.76 26.33
N TYR A 288 -37.71 -28.26 26.78
CA TYR A 288 -36.78 -28.96 27.66
C TYR A 288 -36.22 -28.04 28.75
N PRO A 289 -36.94 -27.76 29.84
CA PRO A 289 -36.37 -27.06 30.99
C PRO A 289 -35.19 -27.86 31.57
N LEU A 290 -34.08 -27.19 31.88
CA LEU A 290 -32.94 -27.85 32.50
C LEU A 290 -33.23 -28.12 33.97
N GLU A 291 -33.23 -29.39 34.36
CA GLU A 291 -33.50 -29.84 35.73
C GLU A 291 -32.39 -30.77 36.24
N GLY A 292 -32.27 -30.85 37.57
CA GLY A 292 -31.32 -31.75 38.24
C GLY A 292 -29.88 -31.56 37.76
N ALA A 293 -29.21 -32.66 37.40
CA ALA A 293 -27.82 -32.63 36.97
C ALA A 293 -27.60 -31.88 35.64
N HIS A 294 -28.63 -31.70 34.81
CA HIS A 294 -28.51 -31.01 33.53
C HIS A 294 -28.29 -29.49 33.67
N LEU A 295 -28.54 -28.91 34.85
CA LEU A 295 -28.19 -27.51 35.13
C LEU A 295 -26.67 -27.28 35.23
N ALA A 296 -25.91 -28.32 35.54
CA ALA A 296 -24.47 -28.23 35.80
C ALA A 296 -23.58 -28.67 34.62
N ILE A 297 -24.17 -29.02 33.48
CA ILE A 297 -23.42 -29.41 32.27
C ILE A 297 -23.21 -28.21 31.34
N PRO A 298 -22.08 -28.14 30.62
CA PRO A 298 -21.86 -27.06 29.65
C PRO A 298 -22.83 -27.21 28.48
N CYS A 299 -23.37 -26.10 27.96
CA CYS A 299 -24.37 -26.11 26.88
C CYS A 299 -23.93 -26.92 25.65
N ILE A 300 -22.62 -26.93 25.34
CA ILE A 300 -22.06 -27.68 24.21
C ILE A 300 -22.16 -29.20 24.36
N ALA A 301 -22.36 -29.73 25.57
CA ALA A 301 -22.58 -31.16 25.75
C ALA A 301 -23.84 -31.64 25.04
N CYS A 302 -24.92 -30.85 25.09
CA CYS A 302 -26.18 -31.13 24.39
C CYS A 302 -26.17 -30.53 22.97
N HIS A 303 -25.69 -29.28 22.84
CA HIS A 303 -25.72 -28.53 21.58
C HIS A 303 -24.53 -28.81 20.66
N ALA A 304 -23.71 -29.83 20.95
CA ALA A 304 -22.58 -30.22 20.10
C ALA A 304 -23.03 -30.45 18.65
N GLY A 305 -22.35 -29.80 17.71
CA GLY A 305 -22.68 -29.94 16.30
C GLY A 305 -22.49 -31.36 15.76
N THR A 306 -23.37 -31.77 14.85
CA THR A 306 -23.30 -33.09 14.21
C THR A 306 -22.24 -33.09 13.09
N PRO A 307 -21.54 -34.22 12.86
CA PRO A 307 -20.57 -34.32 11.76
C PRO A 307 -21.18 -34.19 10.35
N ASN A 308 -22.51 -34.38 10.21
CA ASN A 308 -23.19 -34.56 8.93
C ASN A 308 -24.41 -33.65 8.74
N GLY A 309 -24.37 -32.40 9.21
CA GLY A 309 -25.24 -31.38 8.64
C GLY A 309 -24.86 -31.21 7.16
N ARG A 310 -25.77 -31.51 6.23
CA ARG A 310 -25.57 -31.29 4.78
C ARG A 310 -25.46 -29.78 4.47
N GLY A 311 -24.35 -29.18 4.85
CA GLY A 311 -23.84 -27.93 4.28
C GLY A 311 -22.79 -28.29 3.23
N SER A 312 -22.90 -27.71 2.05
CA SER A 312 -21.99 -27.98 0.94
C SER A 312 -20.53 -27.86 1.38
N SER A 313 -19.76 -28.91 1.07
CA SER A 313 -18.30 -28.99 1.02
C SER A 313 -17.62 -27.62 0.92
N ARG A 314 -17.07 -27.14 2.06
CA ARG A 314 -15.91 -26.21 2.18
C ARG A 314 -15.69 -25.62 3.58
N SER A 315 -16.56 -25.85 4.56
CA SER A 315 -16.35 -25.38 5.94
C SER A 315 -16.34 -26.55 6.92
N MET A 316 -15.19 -26.77 7.57
CA MET A 316 -14.96 -27.80 8.59
C MET A 316 -15.58 -27.42 9.96
N LEU A 317 -16.56 -26.52 9.98
CA LEU A 317 -17.18 -25.98 11.18
C LEU A 317 -18.40 -26.83 11.58
N ARG A 318 -18.32 -27.45 12.77
CA ARG A 318 -19.45 -28.15 13.40
C ARG A 318 -20.53 -27.13 13.75
N ILE A 319 -21.71 -27.23 13.13
CA ILE A 319 -22.84 -26.35 13.43
C ILE A 319 -23.56 -26.91 14.65
N ASN A 320 -23.62 -26.13 15.72
CA ASN A 320 -24.31 -26.53 16.94
C ASN A 320 -25.77 -26.88 16.67
N ARG A 321 -26.22 -27.99 17.26
CA ARG A 321 -27.61 -28.46 17.15
C ARG A 321 -28.45 -27.75 18.22
N PHE A 322 -29.59 -27.20 17.84
CA PHE A 322 -30.57 -26.58 18.72
C PHE A 322 -31.97 -27.19 18.56
N THR A 323 -32.17 -27.98 17.51
CA THR A 323 -33.37 -28.81 17.32
C THR A 323 -33.04 -30.26 17.64
N PHE A 324 -33.89 -30.90 18.43
CA PHE A 324 -33.80 -32.31 18.78
C PHE A 324 -35.01 -33.05 18.23
N VAL A 325 -34.83 -34.30 17.81
CA VAL A 325 -35.93 -35.16 17.31
C VAL A 325 -36.89 -35.52 18.44
N SER A 326 -36.35 -35.65 19.66
CA SER A 326 -37.09 -35.98 20.87
C SER A 326 -36.25 -35.60 22.10
N THR A 327 -36.92 -35.42 23.23
CA THR A 327 -36.36 -35.10 24.55
C THR A 327 -36.21 -36.32 25.45
N LYS A 328 -36.44 -37.53 24.92
CA LYS A 328 -36.32 -38.78 25.68
C LYS A 328 -34.87 -39.03 26.07
N CYS A 329 -34.68 -39.55 27.28
CA CYS A 329 -33.36 -39.89 27.84
C CYS A 329 -32.50 -40.72 26.87
N ILE A 330 -33.09 -41.73 26.21
CA ILE A 330 -32.39 -42.66 25.31
C ILE A 330 -31.86 -42.03 24.02
N ASP A 331 -32.33 -40.85 23.64
CA ASP A 331 -31.83 -40.13 22.46
C ASP A 331 -30.47 -39.47 22.73
N CYS A 332 -30.14 -39.28 24.01
CA CYS A 332 -28.89 -38.67 24.46
C CYS A 332 -28.01 -39.65 25.25
N HIS A 333 -28.62 -40.58 26.00
CA HIS A 333 -27.94 -41.55 26.84
C HIS A 333 -28.07 -42.96 26.28
N LYS A 334 -26.98 -43.73 26.35
CA LYS A 334 -27.00 -45.15 26.02
C LYS A 334 -27.66 -45.93 27.16
N ASP A 335 -28.58 -46.83 26.84
CA ASP A 335 -29.17 -47.76 27.82
C ASP A 335 -28.08 -48.70 28.40
N PRO A 336 -27.81 -48.65 29.71
CA PRO A 336 -26.86 -49.55 30.36
C PRO A 336 -27.47 -50.92 30.70
N HIS A 337 -28.78 -51.09 30.58
CA HIS A 337 -29.50 -52.34 30.91
C HIS A 337 -29.64 -53.27 29.72
N PHE A 338 -29.09 -52.91 28.55
CA PHE A 338 -29.08 -53.74 27.35
C PHE A 338 -30.47 -54.27 26.95
N GLY A 339 -31.53 -53.49 27.21
CA GLY A 339 -32.92 -53.82 26.87
C GLY A 339 -33.70 -54.63 27.91
N GLU A 340 -33.09 -55.06 29.03
CA GLU A 340 -33.78 -55.85 30.06
C GLU A 340 -34.94 -55.10 30.72
N THR A 341 -34.86 -53.78 30.80
CA THR A 341 -35.87 -52.91 31.42
C THR A 341 -36.83 -52.26 30.41
N LYS A 342 -36.76 -52.67 29.13
CA LYS A 342 -37.52 -52.04 28.04
C LYS A 342 -39.03 -51.93 28.31
N ARG A 343 -39.63 -52.96 28.91
CA ARG A 343 -41.05 -52.97 29.28
C ARG A 343 -41.45 -51.81 30.19
N PHE A 344 -40.57 -51.40 31.11
CA PHE A 344 -40.84 -50.32 32.06
C PHE A 344 -40.52 -48.94 31.45
N VAL A 345 -39.40 -48.85 30.74
CA VAL A 345 -38.95 -47.61 30.08
C VAL A 345 -39.91 -47.17 28.97
N ASP A 346 -40.55 -48.11 28.26
CA ASP A 346 -41.50 -47.80 27.19
C ASP A 346 -42.79 -47.10 27.69
N ILE A 347 -43.12 -47.22 28.98
CA ILE A 347 -44.35 -46.68 29.57
C ILE A 347 -44.12 -45.25 30.09
N ASN A 348 -43.16 -45.08 31.01
CA ASN A 348 -42.95 -43.83 31.74
C ASN A 348 -41.51 -43.28 31.59
N GLY A 349 -40.70 -43.83 30.69
CA GLY A 349 -39.32 -43.40 30.49
C GLY A 349 -38.36 -43.90 31.57
N CYS A 350 -37.15 -43.34 31.58
CA CYS A 350 -36.11 -43.68 32.54
C CYS A 350 -36.44 -43.18 33.95
N GLU A 351 -37.29 -42.15 34.03
CA GLU A 351 -37.81 -41.51 35.23
C GLU A 351 -38.67 -42.46 36.08
N SER A 352 -39.11 -43.58 35.52
CA SER A 352 -39.77 -44.67 36.27
C SER A 352 -38.91 -45.25 37.38
N CYS A 353 -37.59 -45.18 37.22
CA CYS A 353 -36.62 -45.77 38.13
C CYS A 353 -35.53 -44.79 38.56
N HIS A 354 -35.19 -43.80 37.72
CA HIS A 354 -34.07 -42.89 37.95
C HIS A 354 -34.53 -41.46 38.22
N ARG A 355 -33.83 -40.76 39.12
CA ARG A 355 -34.08 -39.32 39.36
C ARG A 355 -33.14 -38.47 38.52
N VAL A 356 -33.66 -37.36 37.97
CA VAL A 356 -32.95 -36.46 37.06
C VAL A 356 -31.78 -35.70 37.74
N ASP A 357 -31.83 -35.57 39.07
CA ASP A 357 -30.75 -34.99 39.89
C ASP A 357 -29.58 -35.97 40.12
N SER A 358 -29.83 -37.28 40.14
CA SER A 358 -28.78 -38.30 40.24
C SER A 358 -29.20 -39.66 39.68
N TRP A 359 -28.47 -40.12 38.67
CA TRP A 359 -28.63 -41.47 38.10
C TRP A 359 -28.33 -42.60 39.09
N ARG A 360 -27.65 -42.31 40.21
CA ARG A 360 -27.33 -43.29 41.26
C ARG A 360 -28.46 -43.49 42.25
N SER A 361 -29.40 -42.55 42.35
CA SER A 361 -30.62 -42.76 43.14
C SER A 361 -31.65 -43.49 42.29
N ILE A 362 -32.03 -44.69 42.74
CA ILE A 362 -33.02 -45.54 42.09
C ILE A 362 -34.23 -45.65 43.03
N GLU A 363 -35.41 -45.41 42.49
CA GLU A 363 -36.68 -45.62 43.17
C GLU A 363 -37.54 -46.52 42.27
N PHE A 364 -37.65 -47.80 42.61
CA PHE A 364 -38.41 -48.77 41.81
C PHE A 364 -39.39 -49.54 42.69
N ASP A 365 -40.66 -49.46 42.33
CA ASP A 365 -41.72 -50.20 42.98
C ASP A 365 -41.71 -51.67 42.52
N HIS A 366 -41.16 -52.53 43.38
CA HIS A 366 -41.01 -53.95 43.13
C HIS A 366 -42.34 -54.70 43.08
N SER A 367 -43.45 -54.10 43.53
CA SER A 367 -44.80 -54.67 43.38
C SER A 367 -45.26 -54.77 41.92
N GLN A 368 -44.58 -54.06 41.00
CA GLN A 368 -44.81 -54.12 39.56
C GLN A 368 -44.15 -55.34 38.89
N THR A 369 -43.47 -56.18 39.67
CA THR A 369 -42.82 -57.42 39.22
C THR A 369 -43.37 -58.62 39.97
N ASP A 370 -43.11 -59.83 39.47
CA ASP A 370 -43.43 -61.06 40.19
C ASP A 370 -42.55 -61.26 41.45
N PHE A 371 -41.65 -60.30 41.75
CA PHE A 371 -40.71 -60.34 42.87
C PHE A 371 -41.03 -59.26 43.91
N ALA A 372 -42.00 -59.56 44.79
CA ALA A 372 -42.32 -58.68 45.92
C ALA A 372 -41.19 -58.70 46.97
N LEU A 373 -40.73 -57.52 47.39
CA LEU A 373 -39.74 -57.40 48.46
C LEU A 373 -40.41 -57.69 49.82
N LEU A 374 -39.89 -58.71 50.53
CA LEU A 374 -40.41 -59.13 51.83
C LEU A 374 -39.39 -58.90 52.96
N GLY A 375 -39.91 -58.69 54.17
CA GLY A 375 -39.10 -58.53 55.37
C GLY A 375 -38.19 -57.29 55.32
N LYS A 376 -36.91 -57.45 55.64
CA LYS A 376 -35.91 -56.35 55.64
C LYS A 376 -35.66 -55.70 54.28
N HIS A 377 -36.11 -56.33 53.20
CA HIS A 377 -36.02 -55.76 51.85
C HIS A 377 -37.17 -54.79 51.53
N ASN A 378 -38.23 -54.74 52.33
CA ASN A 378 -39.37 -53.82 52.14
C ASN A 378 -39.12 -52.41 52.71
N SER A 379 -37.92 -52.13 53.21
CA SER A 379 -37.60 -50.90 53.94
C SER A 379 -36.23 -50.36 53.54
N THR A 380 -36.14 -49.81 52.33
CA THR A 380 -35.11 -48.85 51.91
C THR A 380 -35.65 -48.00 50.78
#